data_AF-A0A7S0DCT8-F1
#
_entry.id   AF-A0A7S0DCT8-F1
#
_cell.length_a   1.000
_cell.length_b   1.000
_cell.length_c   1.000
_cell.angle_alpha   90.00
_cell.angle_beta   90.00
_cell.angle_gamma   90.00
#
_symmetry.space_group_name_H-M   'P 1'
#
loop_
_entity.id
_entity.type
_entity.pdbx_description
1 polymer ?
#
loop_
_entity_poly.entity_id
_entity_poly.type
_entity_poly.pdbx_seq_one_letter_code
_entity_poly.pdbx_strand_id
1 'polypeptide(L)'
;ASFCEDASVSFAGGLTRHALAAEMEEMLHDWRVMVVQLEHQRNAGRLSLQSLWFYARPAAGALATLAATARKVQSQNLRGAGLLNALHADASARAGDPSARSLTLRLLAAASRPYVRAVERWVYEGVVDDPYDEFLVVERKELRKESLADEYNAKYWERRYSLRAETPRFLSGALASMALVTGKYIDAARESRRPARRARGGDAGESASQRVSASKITNALGETADGVGDFVLPPRPEDGLGRVALDAFATGREGGEMAARIERAFKHASAGLLRAVLDDGDLRARLRSLKKYFLLHQGDFLVHFVDIAGAELARPAPDVSVERLQSMLELSLKVEGSAAASDPHADRVTCALERRGIFA
;
A
#
# COMPACT_ATOMS: atom_id res chain seq x y z
N ALA A 1 -2.60 32.99 -16.66
CA ALA A 1 -2.96 31.86 -17.54
C ALA A 1 -4.23 31.21 -16.99
N SER A 2 -5.02 30.56 -17.85
CA SER A 2 -6.27 29.92 -17.41
C SER A 2 -5.94 28.78 -16.45
N PHE A 3 -6.75 28.56 -15.41
CA PHE A 3 -6.56 27.45 -14.46
C PHE A 3 -6.37 26.10 -15.18
N CYS A 4 -7.10 25.87 -16.27
CA CYS A 4 -7.01 24.65 -17.08
C CYS A 4 -5.69 24.56 -17.84
N GLU A 5 -5.20 25.66 -18.41
CA GLU A 5 -3.92 25.72 -19.13
C GLU A 5 -2.75 25.52 -18.15
N ASP A 6 -2.76 26.23 -17.01
CA ASP A 6 -1.75 26.10 -15.97
C ASP A 6 -1.69 24.69 -15.38
N ALA A 7 -2.86 24.07 -15.17
CA ALA A 7 -2.94 22.70 -14.70
C ALA A 7 -2.42 21.72 -15.76
N SER A 8 -2.72 21.92 -17.05
CA SER A 8 -2.26 21.01 -18.12
C SER A 8 -0.75 21.08 -18.38
N VAL A 9 -0.14 22.26 -18.24
CA VAL A 9 1.28 22.50 -18.54
C VAL A 9 2.16 22.21 -17.32
N SER A 10 1.66 22.47 -16.11
CA SER A 10 2.42 22.23 -14.90
C SER A 10 2.25 20.80 -14.41
N PHE A 11 3.21 19.94 -14.75
CA PHE A 11 3.35 18.62 -14.13
C PHE A 11 3.46 18.71 -12.60
N ALA A 12 3.94 19.82 -12.06
CA ALA A 12 4.03 20.06 -10.62
C ALA A 12 2.66 20.21 -9.92
N GLY A 13 1.55 20.25 -10.67
CA GLY A 13 0.19 20.40 -10.14
C GLY A 13 -0.40 19.14 -9.50
N GLY A 14 0.16 17.96 -9.77
CA GLY A 14 -0.35 16.67 -9.29
C GLY A 14 -1.47 16.06 -10.15
N LEU A 15 -1.65 14.74 -10.05
CA LEU A 15 -2.61 13.97 -10.84
C LEU A 15 -4.05 14.35 -10.53
N THR A 16 -4.35 14.63 -9.27
CA THR A 16 -5.71 15.02 -8.83
C THR A 16 -6.14 16.35 -9.43
N ARG A 17 -5.21 17.31 -9.56
CA ARG A 17 -5.45 18.62 -10.17
C ARG A 17 -5.58 18.52 -11.69
N HIS A 18 -4.78 17.66 -12.34
CA HIS A 18 -4.92 17.38 -13.78
C HIS A 18 -6.27 16.77 -14.11
N ALA A 19 -6.72 15.79 -13.33
CA ALA A 19 -8.04 15.18 -13.51
C ALA A 19 -9.16 16.20 -13.31
N LEU A 20 -9.04 17.10 -12.32
CA LEU A 20 -9.99 18.19 -12.12
C LEU A 20 -10.03 19.14 -13.32
N ALA A 21 -8.86 19.56 -13.82
CA ALA A 21 -8.75 20.47 -14.94
C ALA A 21 -9.31 19.87 -16.24
N ALA A 22 -9.07 18.57 -16.48
CA ALA A 22 -9.61 17.86 -17.63
C ALA A 22 -11.14 17.89 -17.64
N GLU A 23 -11.78 17.69 -16.49
CA GLU A 23 -13.25 17.69 -16.41
C GLU A 23 -13.85 19.09 -16.37
N MET A 24 -13.11 20.09 -15.89
CA MET A 24 -13.46 21.49 -16.13
C MET A 24 -13.42 21.83 -17.62
N GLU A 25 -12.41 21.37 -18.36
CA GLU A 25 -12.31 21.62 -19.81
C GLU A 25 -13.42 20.91 -20.60
N GLU A 26 -13.79 19.69 -20.22
CA GLU A 26 -14.94 18.99 -20.80
C GLU A 26 -16.24 19.79 -20.61
N MET A 27 -16.48 20.32 -19.41
CA MET A 27 -17.65 21.18 -19.17
C MET A 27 -17.56 22.52 -19.90
N LEU A 28 -16.37 23.10 -20.06
CA LEU A 28 -16.17 24.30 -20.87
C LEU A 28 -16.41 24.04 -22.36
N HIS A 29 -16.16 22.83 -22.85
CA HIS A 29 -16.48 22.44 -24.22
C HIS A 29 -17.99 22.55 -24.50
N ASP A 30 -18.84 22.05 -23.60
CA ASP A 30 -20.30 22.18 -23.71
C ASP A 30 -20.74 23.65 -23.81
N TRP A 31 -20.08 24.54 -23.07
CA TRP A 31 -20.33 25.98 -23.16
C TRP A 31 -19.92 26.58 -24.49
N ARG A 32 -18.77 26.18 -25.04
CA ARG A 32 -18.33 26.62 -26.38
C ARG A 32 -19.33 26.18 -27.45
N VAL A 33 -19.87 24.96 -27.34
CA VAL A 33 -20.91 24.46 -28.25
C VAL A 33 -22.19 25.29 -28.14
N MET A 34 -22.64 25.62 -26.93
CA MET A 34 -23.80 26.51 -26.75
C MET A 34 -23.59 27.88 -27.40
N VAL A 35 -22.41 28.48 -27.25
CA VAL A 35 -22.09 29.78 -27.86
C VAL A 35 -22.17 29.70 -29.39
N VAL A 36 -21.64 28.63 -29.99
CA VAL A 36 -21.73 28.41 -31.45
C VAL A 36 -23.19 28.26 -31.89
N GLN A 37 -24.03 27.55 -31.13
CA GLN A 37 -25.46 27.43 -31.43
C GLN A 37 -26.20 28.77 -31.34
N LEU A 38 -25.87 29.60 -30.34
CA LEU A 38 -26.44 30.94 -30.20
C LEU A 38 -25.99 31.86 -31.33
N GLU A 39 -24.73 31.76 -31.75
CA GLU A 39 -24.22 32.50 -32.90
C GLU A 39 -24.96 32.13 -34.20
N HIS A 40 -25.22 30.84 -34.41
CA HIS A 40 -26.03 30.38 -35.54
C HIS A 40 -27.45 30.99 -35.52
N GLN A 41 -28.11 31.01 -34.36
CA GLN A 41 -29.45 31.62 -34.22
C GLN A 41 -29.44 33.14 -34.44
N ARG A 42 -28.35 33.81 -34.03
CA ARG A 42 -28.13 35.24 -34.32
C ARG A 42 -28.01 35.47 -35.83
N ASN A 43 -27.20 34.67 -36.51
CA ASN A 43 -26.98 34.81 -37.96
C ASN A 43 -28.25 34.49 -38.77
N ALA A 44 -29.14 33.65 -38.24
CA ALA A 44 -30.47 33.39 -38.80
C ALA A 44 -31.52 34.48 -38.49
N GLY A 45 -31.17 35.54 -37.73
CA GLY A 45 -32.07 36.63 -37.35
C GLY A 45 -33.15 36.25 -36.32
N ARG A 46 -33.01 35.09 -35.65
CA ARG A 46 -34.01 34.55 -34.71
C ARG A 46 -33.67 34.78 -33.23
N LEU A 47 -32.50 35.35 -32.94
CA LEU A 47 -32.03 35.56 -31.58
C LEU A 47 -32.42 36.96 -31.07
N SER A 48 -33.32 37.01 -30.10
CA SER A 48 -33.57 38.23 -29.31
C SER A 48 -32.64 38.32 -28.10
N LEU A 49 -32.43 39.52 -27.55
CA LEU A 49 -31.65 39.72 -26.32
C LEU A 49 -32.26 38.97 -25.12
N GLN A 50 -33.59 38.90 -25.04
CA GLN A 50 -34.31 38.17 -23.99
C GLN A 50 -34.08 36.66 -24.11
N SER A 51 -34.11 36.13 -25.34
CA SER A 51 -33.79 34.72 -25.62
C SER A 51 -32.35 34.38 -25.26
N LEU A 52 -31.39 35.27 -25.58
CA LEU A 52 -29.99 35.10 -25.20
C LEU A 52 -29.81 35.02 -23.68
N TRP A 53 -30.43 35.94 -22.93
CA TRP A 53 -30.39 35.93 -21.47
C TRP A 53 -30.99 34.65 -20.88
N PHE A 54 -32.10 34.18 -21.43
CA PHE A 54 -32.74 32.93 -21.00
C PHE A 54 -31.83 31.71 -21.20
N TYR A 55 -31.20 31.57 -22.39
CA TYR A 55 -30.30 30.46 -22.68
C TYR A 55 -28.99 30.51 -21.88
N ALA A 56 -28.46 31.71 -21.61
CA ALA A 56 -27.22 31.87 -20.85
C ALA A 56 -27.40 31.71 -19.32
N ARG A 57 -28.63 31.71 -18.81
CA ARG A 57 -28.89 31.74 -17.37
C ARG A 57 -28.42 30.46 -16.63
N PRO A 58 -28.69 29.23 -17.10
CA PRO A 58 -28.12 28.02 -16.51
C PRO A 58 -26.59 28.00 -16.58
N ALA A 59 -26.02 28.61 -17.63
CA ALA A 59 -24.58 28.76 -17.83
C ALA A 59 -23.89 29.56 -16.77
N ALA A 60 -24.48 30.71 -16.44
CA ALA A 60 -23.89 31.63 -15.51
C ALA A 60 -23.68 30.96 -14.14
N GLY A 61 -24.64 30.17 -13.66
CA GLY A 61 -24.54 29.45 -12.39
C GLY A 61 -23.46 28.36 -12.39
N ALA A 62 -23.44 27.52 -13.43
CA ALA A 62 -22.44 26.45 -13.57
C ALA A 62 -21.01 27.02 -13.75
N LEU A 63 -20.84 28.07 -14.54
CA LEU A 63 -19.54 28.72 -14.73
C LEU A 63 -19.08 29.46 -13.47
N ALA A 64 -19.98 30.10 -12.72
CA ALA A 64 -19.64 30.75 -11.46
C ALA A 64 -19.17 29.73 -10.41
N THR A 65 -19.81 28.57 -10.33
CA THR A 65 -19.44 27.48 -9.42
C THR A 65 -18.10 26.85 -9.79
N LEU A 66 -17.83 26.67 -11.09
CA LEU A 66 -16.51 26.25 -11.62
C LEU A 66 -15.42 27.29 -11.31
N ALA A 67 -15.68 28.58 -11.56
CA ALA A 67 -14.71 29.64 -11.27
C ALA A 67 -14.39 29.75 -9.78
N ALA A 68 -15.40 29.61 -8.91
CA ALA A 68 -15.22 29.63 -7.46
C ALA A 68 -14.35 28.46 -6.97
N THR A 69 -14.59 27.25 -7.48
CA THR A 69 -13.77 26.08 -7.13
C THR A 69 -12.33 26.22 -7.66
N ALA A 70 -12.14 26.63 -8.91
CA ALA A 70 -10.82 26.87 -9.50
C ALA A 70 -10.01 27.90 -8.70
N ARG A 71 -10.62 29.03 -8.34
CA ARG A 71 -9.97 30.08 -7.53
C ARG A 71 -9.53 29.56 -6.16
N LYS A 72 -10.39 28.77 -5.49
CA LYS A 72 -10.08 28.18 -4.19
C LYS A 72 -8.90 27.21 -4.27
N VAL A 73 -8.85 26.38 -5.31
CA VAL A 73 -7.74 25.44 -5.54
C VAL A 73 -6.43 26.18 -5.83
N GLN A 74 -6.49 27.25 -6.62
CA GLN A 74 -5.32 28.03 -6.98
C GLN A 74 -4.77 28.86 -5.81
N SER A 75 -5.63 29.49 -5.00
CA SER A 75 -5.20 30.32 -3.87
C SER A 75 -4.56 29.52 -2.75
N GLN A 76 -5.04 28.29 -2.50
CA GLN A 76 -4.53 27.40 -1.46
C GLN A 76 -3.51 26.38 -1.99
N ASN A 77 -3.22 26.39 -3.30
CA ASN A 77 -2.35 25.42 -3.98
C ASN A 77 -2.64 23.95 -3.57
N LEU A 78 -3.93 23.60 -3.52
CA LEU A 78 -4.37 22.29 -3.03
C LEU A 78 -4.00 21.16 -4.00
N ARG A 79 -3.58 20.02 -3.45
CA ARG A 79 -3.17 18.80 -4.16
C ARG A 79 -3.60 17.55 -3.39
N GLY A 80 -3.59 16.39 -4.04
CA GLY A 80 -3.90 15.10 -3.45
C GLY A 80 -5.15 15.09 -2.56
N ALA A 81 -5.01 14.59 -1.34
CA ALA A 81 -6.10 14.49 -0.36
C ALA A 81 -6.71 15.85 0.05
N GLY A 82 -5.89 16.90 0.17
CA GLY A 82 -6.35 18.25 0.53
C GLY A 82 -7.33 18.82 -0.51
N LEU A 83 -7.06 18.59 -1.79
CA LEU A 83 -7.96 18.97 -2.89
C LEU A 83 -9.31 18.23 -2.79
N LEU A 84 -9.28 16.91 -2.61
CA LEU A 84 -10.49 16.09 -2.49
C LEU A 84 -11.33 16.48 -1.27
N ASN A 85 -10.68 16.76 -0.14
CA ASN A 85 -11.33 17.22 1.07
C ASN A 85 -11.98 18.60 0.90
N ALA A 86 -11.31 19.51 0.18
CA ALA A 86 -11.84 20.85 -0.10
C ALA A 86 -13.05 20.83 -1.04
N LEU A 87 -13.05 19.95 -2.06
CA LEU A 87 -14.18 19.73 -2.96
C LEU A 87 -15.35 19.07 -2.24
N HIS A 88 -15.08 18.10 -1.36
CA HIS A 88 -16.12 17.50 -0.53
C HIS A 88 -16.76 18.52 0.43
N ALA A 89 -15.95 19.36 1.08
CA ALA A 89 -16.46 20.45 1.92
C ALA A 89 -17.29 21.48 1.13
N ASP A 90 -16.88 21.80 -0.10
CA ASP A 90 -17.61 22.68 -1.00
C ASP A 90 -18.95 22.07 -1.44
N ALA A 91 -19.00 20.77 -1.73
CA ALA A 91 -20.23 20.06 -2.03
C ALA A 91 -21.23 20.10 -0.86
N SER A 92 -20.74 19.94 0.37
CA SER A 92 -21.57 20.04 1.58
C SER A 92 -22.05 21.47 1.84
N ALA A 93 -21.22 22.48 1.60
CA ALA A 93 -21.61 23.88 1.74
C ALA A 93 -22.70 24.29 0.73
N ARG A 94 -22.73 23.65 -0.45
CA ARG A 94 -23.72 23.89 -1.51
C ARG A 94 -24.97 23.02 -1.39
N ALA A 95 -25.25 22.44 -0.23
CA ALA A 95 -26.41 21.57 -0.04
C ALA A 95 -27.77 22.23 -0.38
N GLY A 96 -27.86 23.56 -0.31
CA GLY A 96 -29.06 24.31 -0.66
C GLY A 96 -29.31 24.52 -2.17
N ASP A 97 -28.30 24.30 -3.03
CA ASP A 97 -28.45 24.37 -4.49
C ASP A 97 -28.15 22.99 -5.11
N PRO A 98 -29.17 22.23 -5.54
CA PRO A 98 -28.98 20.88 -6.07
C PRO A 98 -28.17 20.87 -7.38
N SER A 99 -28.28 21.92 -8.19
CA SER A 99 -27.54 22.03 -9.45
C SER A 99 -26.05 22.26 -9.20
N ALA A 100 -25.71 23.20 -8.30
CA ALA A 100 -24.33 23.46 -7.92
C ALA A 100 -23.71 22.28 -7.17
N ARG A 101 -24.49 21.61 -6.30
CA ARG A 101 -24.04 20.42 -5.57
C ARG A 101 -23.70 19.27 -6.52
N SER A 102 -24.61 18.94 -7.45
CA SER A 102 -24.37 17.86 -8.42
C SER A 102 -23.14 18.12 -9.30
N LEU A 103 -22.91 19.38 -9.70
CA LEU A 103 -21.70 19.78 -10.42
C LEU A 103 -20.43 19.60 -9.57
N THR A 104 -20.43 20.04 -8.30
CA THR A 104 -19.27 19.84 -7.41
C THR A 104 -19.01 18.35 -7.14
N LEU A 105 -20.05 17.52 -7.03
CA LEU A 105 -19.91 16.07 -6.87
C LEU A 105 -19.33 15.40 -8.12
N ARG A 106 -19.73 15.83 -9.33
CA ARG A 106 -19.11 15.38 -10.59
C ARG A 106 -17.61 15.73 -10.61
N LEU A 107 -17.24 16.96 -10.26
CA LEU A 107 -15.84 17.38 -10.15
C LEU A 107 -15.06 16.54 -9.13
N LEU A 108 -15.64 16.25 -7.96
CA LEU A 108 -15.04 15.39 -6.95
C LEU A 108 -14.86 13.95 -7.46
N ALA A 109 -15.84 13.42 -8.20
CA ALA A 109 -15.77 12.09 -8.80
C ALA A 109 -14.63 12.00 -9.81
N ALA A 110 -14.51 13.00 -10.68
CA ALA A 110 -13.42 13.11 -11.63
C ALA A 110 -12.04 13.20 -10.94
N ALA A 111 -11.88 14.13 -10.00
CA ALA A 111 -10.62 14.36 -9.31
C ALA A 111 -10.17 13.18 -8.44
N SER A 112 -11.10 12.37 -7.91
CA SER A 112 -10.79 11.19 -7.10
C SER A 112 -10.39 9.96 -7.91
N ARG A 113 -10.69 9.89 -9.22
CA ARG A 113 -10.30 8.76 -10.09
C ARG A 113 -8.81 8.38 -10.02
N PRO A 114 -7.83 9.30 -10.23
CA PRO A 114 -6.42 8.94 -10.13
C PRO A 114 -6.04 8.44 -8.74
N TYR A 115 -6.62 9.03 -7.70
CA TYR A 115 -6.36 8.65 -6.32
C TYR A 115 -6.86 7.23 -6.01
N VAL A 116 -8.08 6.89 -6.44
CA VAL A 116 -8.68 5.57 -6.26
C VAL A 116 -7.89 4.51 -7.02
N ARG A 117 -7.42 4.81 -8.24
CA ARG A 117 -6.54 3.92 -9.00
C ARG A 117 -5.22 3.65 -8.27
N ALA A 118 -4.64 4.64 -7.62
CA ALA A 118 -3.44 4.45 -6.79
C ALA A 118 -3.73 3.53 -5.58
N VAL A 119 -4.89 3.71 -4.91
CA VAL A 119 -5.32 2.81 -3.82
C VAL A 119 -5.53 1.39 -4.34
N GLU A 120 -6.13 1.24 -5.52
CA GLU A 120 -6.37 -0.07 -6.14
C GLU A 120 -5.07 -0.82 -6.40
N ARG A 121 -4.09 -0.16 -7.03
CA ARG A 121 -2.77 -0.78 -7.27
C ARG A 121 -2.05 -1.09 -5.97
N TRP A 122 -2.17 -0.26 -4.94
CA TRP A 122 -1.59 -0.57 -3.64
C TRP A 122 -2.25 -1.79 -2.97
N VAL A 123 -3.59 -1.88 -2.99
CA VAL A 123 -4.35 -2.94 -2.29
C VAL A 123 -4.29 -4.29 -3.00
N TYR A 124 -4.23 -4.30 -4.33
CA TYR A 124 -4.21 -5.55 -5.11
C TYR A 124 -2.81 -5.92 -5.60
N GLU A 125 -1.96 -4.94 -5.90
CA GLU A 125 -0.62 -5.15 -6.43
C GLU A 125 0.47 -4.78 -5.41
N GLY A 126 0.21 -4.14 -4.27
CA GLY A 126 1.26 -3.76 -3.32
C GLY A 126 2.34 -2.81 -3.90
N VAL A 127 2.04 -2.10 -4.99
CA VAL A 127 2.97 -1.16 -5.63
C VAL A 127 2.54 0.27 -5.32
N VAL A 128 3.49 1.10 -4.87
CA VAL A 128 3.30 2.55 -4.71
C VAL A 128 3.69 3.23 -6.03
N ASP A 129 2.68 3.77 -6.72
CA ASP A 129 2.88 4.62 -7.91
C ASP A 129 2.45 6.04 -7.56
N ASP A 130 3.41 6.84 -7.06
CA ASP A 130 3.19 8.22 -6.62
C ASP A 130 4.27 9.17 -7.15
N PRO A 131 4.21 9.58 -8.43
CA PRO A 131 5.21 10.48 -9.04
C PRO A 131 5.20 11.89 -8.46
N TYR A 132 4.10 12.32 -7.83
CA TYR A 132 3.86 13.70 -7.40
C TYR A 132 3.69 13.88 -5.89
N ASP A 133 3.96 12.83 -5.12
CA ASP A 133 3.89 12.85 -3.66
C ASP A 133 2.47 13.23 -3.13
N GLU A 134 1.43 12.62 -3.72
CA GLU A 134 0.01 12.89 -3.40
C GLU A 134 -0.70 11.72 -2.70
N PHE A 135 -0.15 10.51 -2.75
CA PHE A 135 -0.82 9.28 -2.33
C PHE A 135 -0.81 9.07 -0.80
N LEU A 136 -1.81 8.39 -0.22
CA LEU A 136 -1.91 8.20 1.24
C LEU A 136 -0.69 7.52 1.88
N VAL A 137 -0.02 6.63 1.14
CA VAL A 137 1.15 5.88 1.62
C VAL A 137 2.41 6.57 1.13
N VAL A 138 3.27 6.97 2.06
CA VAL A 138 4.63 7.45 1.76
C VAL A 138 5.59 6.28 1.84
N GLU A 139 6.28 6.00 0.74
CA GLU A 139 7.36 5.02 0.68
C GLU A 139 8.72 5.70 0.92
N ARG A 140 9.40 5.34 2.01
CA ARG A 140 10.78 5.78 2.28
C ARG A 140 11.78 4.85 1.62
N LYS A 141 12.14 5.13 0.36
CA LYS A 141 13.07 4.32 -0.47
C LYS A 141 14.52 4.28 0.06
N GLU A 142 14.86 5.17 0.97
CA GLU A 142 16.18 5.27 1.62
C GLU A 142 16.46 4.11 2.59
N LEU A 143 15.41 3.51 3.14
CA LEU A 143 15.52 2.37 4.05
C LEU A 143 15.62 1.08 3.22
N ARG A 144 16.85 0.60 3.02
CA ARG A 144 17.12 -0.72 2.44
C ARG A 144 17.38 -1.73 3.55
N LYS A 145 16.92 -2.96 3.37
CA LYS A 145 17.06 -4.06 4.33
C LYS A 145 18.53 -4.36 4.68
N GLU A 146 19.45 -4.11 3.75
CA GLU A 146 20.88 -4.41 3.87
C GLU A 146 21.64 -3.46 4.82
N SER A 147 21.10 -2.27 5.10
CA SER A 147 21.75 -1.27 5.96
C SER A 147 21.26 -1.29 7.41
N LEU A 148 20.37 -2.22 7.77
CA LEU A 148 19.77 -2.33 9.10
C LEU A 148 20.25 -3.61 9.81
N ALA A 149 20.95 -3.45 10.94
CA ALA A 149 21.29 -4.57 11.84
C ALA A 149 20.01 -5.26 12.36
N ASP A 150 20.09 -6.55 12.70
CA ASP A 150 18.93 -7.44 12.87
C ASP A 150 17.86 -7.00 13.90
N GLU A 151 18.21 -6.22 14.92
CA GLU A 151 17.24 -5.61 15.88
C GLU A 151 16.40 -4.47 15.27
N TYR A 152 16.77 -3.97 14.09
CA TYR A 152 16.14 -2.84 13.41
C TYR A 152 15.06 -3.28 12.39
N ASN A 153 14.90 -4.59 12.16
CA ASN A 153 14.00 -5.17 11.15
C ASN A 153 12.50 -5.00 11.47
N ALA A 154 12.09 -4.94 12.74
CA ALA A 154 10.70 -4.62 13.09
C ALA A 154 10.36 -3.16 12.77
N LYS A 155 11.29 -2.24 13.08
CA LYS A 155 11.19 -0.81 12.74
C LYS A 155 11.23 -0.55 11.23
N TYR A 156 11.82 -1.46 10.45
CA TYR A 156 11.88 -1.34 9.00
C TYR A 156 10.47 -1.24 8.38
N TRP A 157 9.59 -2.19 8.66
CA TRP A 157 8.23 -2.21 8.09
C TRP A 157 7.32 -1.11 8.65
N GLU A 158 7.59 -0.65 9.87
CA GLU A 158 6.91 0.50 10.46
C GLU A 158 7.32 1.82 9.79
N ARG A 159 8.62 2.01 9.52
CA ARG A 159 9.17 3.26 8.98
C ARG A 159 9.15 3.33 7.46
N ARG A 160 9.19 2.19 6.75
CA ARG A 160 9.22 2.12 5.28
C ARG A 160 7.93 2.66 4.65
N TYR A 161 6.78 2.29 5.21
CA TYR A 161 5.47 2.77 4.75
C TYR A 161 4.74 3.47 5.89
N SER A 162 4.58 4.78 5.76
CA SER A 162 3.84 5.63 6.70
C SER A 162 2.63 6.28 6.05
N LEU A 163 1.58 6.49 6.83
CA LEU A 163 0.41 7.25 6.38
C LEU A 163 0.72 8.75 6.39
N ARG A 164 0.24 9.50 5.39
CA ARG A 164 0.25 10.97 5.44
C ARG A 164 -0.72 11.51 6.49
N ALA A 165 -0.47 12.73 6.96
CA ALA A 165 -1.34 13.43 7.89
C ALA A 165 -2.72 13.74 7.29
N GLU A 166 -2.77 14.03 5.99
CA GLU A 166 -4.02 14.30 5.27
C GLU A 166 -4.50 13.06 4.52
N THR A 167 -5.64 12.52 4.94
CA THR A 167 -6.36 11.46 4.20
C THR A 167 -7.67 12.00 3.65
N PRO A 168 -8.13 11.52 2.49
CA PRO A 168 -9.42 11.91 1.95
C PRO A 168 -10.55 11.44 2.87
N ARG A 169 -11.58 12.27 3.08
CA ARG A 169 -12.72 11.95 3.97
C ARG A 169 -13.50 10.69 3.58
N PHE A 170 -13.46 10.30 2.31
CA PHE A 170 -14.09 9.06 1.83
C PHE A 170 -13.32 7.80 2.24
N LEU A 171 -12.06 7.94 2.66
CA LEU A 171 -11.30 6.90 3.35
C LEU A 171 -11.31 7.25 4.84
N SER A 172 -12.17 6.59 5.61
CA SER A 172 -12.13 6.71 7.06
C SER A 172 -10.73 6.34 7.57
N GLY A 173 -10.31 6.89 8.71
CA GLY A 173 -8.97 6.60 9.27
C GLY A 173 -8.72 5.11 9.45
N ALA A 174 -9.76 4.34 9.78
CA ALA A 174 -9.71 2.88 9.88
C ALA A 174 -9.56 2.17 8.52
N LEU A 175 -10.23 2.64 7.47
CA LEU A 175 -10.06 2.07 6.12
C LEU A 175 -8.69 2.43 5.53
N ALA A 176 -8.19 3.63 5.80
CA ALA A 176 -6.86 4.05 5.38
C ALA A 176 -5.77 3.20 6.05
N SER A 177 -5.89 2.93 7.35
CA SER A 177 -4.95 2.04 8.06
C SER A 177 -5.05 0.60 7.55
N MET A 178 -6.26 0.10 7.29
CA MET A 178 -6.46 -1.23 6.69
C MET A 178 -5.83 -1.34 5.31
N ALA A 179 -6.00 -0.33 4.45
CA ALA A 179 -5.37 -0.28 3.13
C ALA A 179 -3.83 -0.25 3.24
N LEU A 180 -3.27 0.52 4.18
CA LEU A 180 -1.83 0.55 4.46
C LEU A 180 -1.31 -0.85 4.85
N VAL A 181 -1.96 -1.50 5.81
CA VAL A 181 -1.55 -2.84 6.28
C VAL A 181 -1.71 -3.89 5.18
N THR A 182 -2.77 -3.80 4.36
CA THR A 182 -2.99 -4.72 3.23
C THR A 182 -1.81 -4.71 2.27
N GLY A 183 -1.38 -3.53 1.83
CA GLY A 183 -0.21 -3.44 0.94
C GLY A 183 1.10 -3.82 1.62
N LYS A 184 1.27 -3.54 2.92
CA LYS A 184 2.42 -4.05 3.71
C LYS A 184 2.48 -5.58 3.68
N TYR A 185 1.34 -6.27 3.83
CA TYR A 185 1.30 -7.74 3.79
C TYR A 185 1.65 -8.29 2.41
N ILE A 186 1.16 -7.65 1.34
CA ILE A 186 1.47 -8.06 -0.03
C ILE A 186 2.95 -7.84 -0.35
N ASP A 187 3.52 -6.71 0.05
CA ASP A 187 4.95 -6.42 -0.17
C ASP A 187 5.83 -7.37 0.63
N ALA A 188 5.50 -7.63 1.91
CA ALA A 188 6.21 -8.60 2.74
C ALA A 188 6.16 -10.01 2.15
N ALA A 189 5.00 -10.45 1.66
CA ALA A 189 4.84 -11.75 0.99
C ALA A 189 5.64 -11.84 -0.32
N ARG A 190 5.76 -10.74 -1.08
CA ARG A 190 6.57 -10.69 -2.30
C ARG A 190 8.06 -10.73 -2.02
N GLU A 191 8.50 -10.00 -1.00
CA GLU A 191 9.90 -9.95 -0.62
C GLU A 191 10.37 -11.29 -0.03
N SER A 192 9.51 -12.00 0.72
CA SER A 192 9.84 -13.36 1.22
C SER A 192 9.99 -14.40 0.10
N ARG A 193 9.40 -14.15 -1.08
CA ARG A 193 9.49 -15.02 -2.26
C ARG A 193 10.68 -14.73 -3.15
N ARG A 194 11.34 -13.57 -3.04
CA ARG A 194 12.56 -13.31 -3.82
C ARG A 194 13.59 -14.37 -3.39
N PRO A 195 13.94 -15.33 -4.25
CA PRO A 195 14.89 -16.34 -3.86
C PRO A 195 16.20 -15.61 -3.54
N ALA A 196 16.91 -16.07 -2.53
CA ALA A 196 18.28 -15.67 -2.19
C ALA A 196 19.29 -16.04 -3.31
N ARG A 197 18.93 -15.85 -4.59
CA ARG A 197 19.66 -16.23 -5.79
C ARG A 197 20.72 -15.19 -6.17
N ARG A 198 21.30 -14.50 -5.19
CA ARG A 198 22.48 -13.63 -5.39
C ARG A 198 23.65 -13.94 -4.45
N ALA A 199 23.57 -14.98 -3.62
CA ALA A 199 24.68 -15.37 -2.73
C ALA A 199 25.56 -16.53 -3.25
N ARG A 200 25.37 -17.01 -4.48
CA ARG A 200 26.35 -17.88 -5.16
C ARG A 200 26.61 -17.35 -6.57
N GLY A 201 27.80 -16.78 -6.74
CA GLY A 201 28.34 -16.41 -8.04
C GLY A 201 28.43 -17.62 -8.96
N GLY A 202 28.16 -17.37 -10.24
CA GLY A 202 28.14 -18.39 -11.29
C GLY A 202 27.48 -17.80 -12.52
N ASP A 203 28.35 -17.31 -13.40
CA ASP A 203 28.13 -16.74 -14.72
C ASP A 203 27.05 -17.46 -15.57
N ALA A 204 26.19 -16.69 -16.22
CA ALA A 204 25.49 -16.98 -17.48
C ALA A 204 24.40 -15.92 -17.70
N GLY A 205 24.65 -15.00 -18.63
CA GLY A 205 23.63 -14.10 -19.13
C GLY A 205 22.55 -14.88 -19.88
N GLU A 206 21.30 -14.48 -19.72
CA GLU A 206 20.31 -14.57 -20.78
C GLU A 206 19.14 -13.63 -20.51
N SER A 207 18.85 -12.84 -21.54
CA SER A 207 17.71 -11.93 -21.66
C SER A 207 16.40 -12.69 -21.52
N ALA A 208 15.48 -12.19 -20.68
CA ALA A 208 14.07 -12.55 -20.76
C ALA A 208 13.21 -11.32 -20.50
N SER A 209 13.10 -10.51 -21.56
CA SER A 209 11.92 -9.68 -21.78
C SER A 209 10.75 -10.60 -22.11
N GLN A 210 9.54 -10.14 -21.78
CA GLN A 210 8.22 -10.63 -22.17
C GLN A 210 7.46 -11.66 -21.32
N ARG A 211 6.29 -11.13 -20.90
CA ARG A 211 4.93 -11.69 -20.99
C ARG A 211 4.30 -12.26 -19.72
N VAL A 212 3.62 -11.33 -19.06
CA VAL A 212 2.24 -11.50 -18.56
C VAL A 212 1.42 -12.34 -19.52
N SER A 213 0.82 -13.42 -19.02
CA SER A 213 -0.40 -14.00 -19.60
C SER A 213 -1.24 -14.52 -18.45
N ALA A 214 -2.27 -13.75 -18.12
CA ALA A 214 -3.37 -14.16 -17.28
C ALA A 214 -4.17 -15.25 -18.01
N SER A 215 -4.46 -16.37 -17.33
CA SER A 215 -5.65 -17.22 -17.52
C SER A 215 -5.56 -18.42 -16.59
N LYS A 216 -6.07 -18.31 -15.36
CA LYS A 216 -6.61 -19.47 -14.62
C LYS A 216 -7.85 -19.01 -13.85
N ILE A 217 -9.00 -19.47 -14.35
CA ILE A 217 -10.34 -19.29 -13.78
C ILE A 217 -10.33 -19.88 -12.36
N THR A 218 -10.70 -19.09 -11.35
CA THR A 218 -10.83 -19.55 -9.97
C THR A 218 -12.29 -19.89 -9.66
N ASN A 219 -12.56 -21.16 -9.33
CA ASN A 219 -13.83 -21.57 -8.75
C ASN A 219 -13.91 -21.15 -7.28
N ALA A 220 -15.13 -20.85 -6.83
CA ALA A 220 -15.48 -20.16 -5.58
C ALA A 220 -15.16 -20.88 -4.25
N LEU A 221 -14.33 -21.93 -4.24
CA LEU A 221 -13.95 -22.66 -3.03
C LEU A 221 -12.44 -22.99 -2.90
N GLY A 222 -11.58 -22.44 -3.76
CA GLY A 222 -10.16 -22.27 -3.42
C GLY A 222 -9.37 -23.53 -3.07
N GLU A 223 -9.63 -24.65 -3.74
CA GLU A 223 -8.69 -25.78 -3.79
C GLU A 223 -8.03 -25.80 -5.17
N THR A 224 -6.77 -25.38 -5.24
CA THR A 224 -5.91 -25.66 -6.39
C THR A 224 -5.05 -26.86 -6.04
N ALA A 225 -5.36 -28.01 -6.65
CA ALA A 225 -4.47 -29.14 -6.78
C ALA A 225 -3.30 -28.75 -7.71
N ASP A 226 -2.17 -28.39 -7.11
CA ASP A 226 -0.83 -28.86 -7.46
C ASP A 226 0.20 -28.06 -6.66
N GLY A 227 1.14 -28.78 -6.06
CA GLY A 227 2.08 -28.27 -5.07
C GLY A 227 2.94 -27.11 -5.58
N VAL A 228 2.84 -25.99 -4.86
CA VAL A 228 3.88 -25.10 -4.34
C VAL A 228 3.09 -23.97 -3.66
N GLY A 229 3.44 -23.62 -2.42
CA GLY A 229 2.79 -22.60 -1.57
C GLY A 229 2.88 -21.18 -2.13
N ASP A 230 2.23 -20.94 -3.27
CA ASP A 230 2.28 -19.65 -3.94
C ASP A 230 1.19 -18.74 -3.35
N PHE A 231 1.57 -17.79 -2.47
CA PHE A 231 0.74 -16.62 -2.09
C PHE A 231 0.03 -15.99 -3.31
N VAL A 232 -1.25 -16.31 -3.50
CA VAL A 232 -2.03 -15.77 -4.61
C VAL A 232 -2.43 -14.32 -4.30
N LEU A 233 -2.17 -13.39 -5.22
CA LEU A 233 -2.62 -12.01 -5.07
C LEU A 233 -4.16 -11.96 -4.93
N PRO A 234 -4.73 -10.98 -4.20
CA PRO A 234 -6.17 -10.85 -4.12
C PRO A 234 -6.77 -10.67 -5.53
N PRO A 235 -7.87 -11.36 -5.86
CA PRO A 235 -8.50 -11.25 -7.18
C PRO A 235 -9.02 -9.82 -7.39
N ARG A 236 -8.59 -9.20 -8.50
CA ARG A 236 -9.03 -7.87 -8.89
C ARG A 236 -10.43 -7.97 -9.54
N PRO A 237 -11.46 -7.30 -9.02
CA PRO A 237 -12.76 -7.22 -9.70
C PRO A 237 -12.63 -6.48 -11.04
N GLU A 238 -13.46 -6.82 -12.04
CA GLU A 238 -13.46 -6.11 -13.34
C GLU A 238 -13.79 -4.62 -13.19
N ASP A 239 -14.62 -4.26 -12.19
CA ASP A 239 -14.94 -2.88 -11.81
C ASP A 239 -13.94 -2.24 -10.82
N GLY A 240 -12.79 -2.88 -10.57
CA GLY A 240 -11.74 -2.38 -9.67
C GLY A 240 -12.14 -2.23 -8.20
N LEU A 241 -12.01 -1.03 -7.61
CA LEU A 241 -12.49 -0.70 -6.25
C LEU A 241 -13.98 -0.31 -6.18
N GLY A 242 -14.69 -0.31 -7.31
CA GLY A 242 -16.12 -0.01 -7.39
C GLY A 242 -16.39 1.49 -7.51
N ARG A 243 -17.67 1.87 -7.65
CA ARG A 243 -18.04 3.29 -7.63
C ARG A 243 -17.79 3.85 -6.23
N VAL A 244 -16.96 4.90 -6.14
CA VAL A 244 -16.84 5.65 -4.89
C VAL A 244 -18.19 6.29 -4.62
N ALA A 245 -18.84 5.88 -3.54
CA ALA A 245 -20.13 6.41 -3.13
C ALA A 245 -19.95 7.82 -2.52
N LEU A 246 -19.48 8.77 -3.32
CA LEU A 246 -19.16 10.14 -2.91
C LEU A 246 -20.39 10.87 -2.34
N ASP A 247 -21.59 10.49 -2.82
CA ASP A 247 -22.88 11.01 -2.33
C ASP A 247 -23.29 10.37 -1.00
N ALA A 248 -22.98 9.08 -0.80
CA ALA A 248 -23.38 8.34 0.40
C ALA A 248 -22.68 8.86 1.67
N PHE A 249 -21.47 9.40 1.52
CA PHE A 249 -20.73 10.06 2.61
C PHE A 249 -21.38 11.40 3.02
N ALA A 250 -22.00 12.12 2.09
CA ALA A 250 -22.78 13.32 2.42
C ALA A 250 -24.13 12.99 3.08
N THR A 251 -24.60 11.74 2.99
CA THR A 251 -25.85 11.25 3.59
C THR A 251 -25.65 10.31 4.78
N GLY A 252 -24.41 10.12 5.28
CA GLY A 252 -24.12 9.32 6.48
C GLY A 252 -24.30 7.81 6.32
N ARG A 253 -24.32 7.26 5.10
CA ARG A 253 -24.33 5.80 4.88
C ARG A 253 -22.90 5.29 4.87
N GLU A 254 -22.37 4.98 6.06
CA GLU A 254 -21.08 4.34 6.22
C GLU A 254 -21.15 2.89 5.72
N GLY A 255 -20.41 2.58 4.65
CA GLY A 255 -20.37 1.23 4.07
C GLY A 255 -20.49 1.23 2.55
N GLY A 256 -19.64 1.98 1.87
CA GLY A 256 -19.54 1.91 0.41
C GLY A 256 -18.94 0.59 -0.05
N GLU A 257 -19.24 0.18 -1.29
CA GLU A 257 -18.69 -1.01 -1.94
C GLU A 257 -17.15 -1.06 -1.90
N MET A 258 -16.50 0.11 -1.99
CA MET A 258 -15.06 0.28 -1.86
C MET A 258 -14.53 -0.22 -0.49
N ALA A 259 -15.23 0.08 0.61
CA ALA A 259 -14.83 -0.36 1.94
C ALA A 259 -14.86 -1.90 2.04
N ALA A 260 -15.94 -2.52 1.56
CA ALA A 260 -16.08 -3.98 1.54
C ALA A 260 -15.04 -4.66 0.63
N ARG A 261 -14.61 -4.02 -0.46
CA ARG A 261 -13.53 -4.51 -1.34
C ARG A 261 -12.16 -4.44 -0.65
N ILE A 262 -11.85 -3.34 0.04
CA ILE A 262 -10.62 -3.22 0.83
C ILE A 262 -10.58 -4.27 1.94
N GLU A 263 -11.69 -4.47 2.67
CA GLU A 263 -11.76 -5.46 3.74
C GLU A 263 -11.57 -6.91 3.22
N ARG A 264 -12.15 -7.24 2.06
CA ARG A 264 -11.92 -8.53 1.41
C ARG A 264 -10.46 -8.72 0.99
N ALA A 265 -9.85 -7.69 0.39
CA ALA A 265 -8.44 -7.74 0.03
C ALA A 265 -7.53 -7.89 1.25
N PHE A 266 -7.84 -7.20 2.35
CA PHE A 266 -7.14 -7.33 3.64
C PHE A 266 -7.24 -8.75 4.20
N LYS A 267 -8.44 -9.34 4.23
CA LYS A 267 -8.66 -10.73 4.69
C LYS A 267 -7.86 -11.73 3.84
N HIS A 268 -7.86 -11.55 2.52
CA HIS A 268 -7.09 -12.39 1.61
C HIS A 268 -5.58 -12.26 1.81
N ALA A 269 -5.06 -11.03 1.87
CA ALA A 269 -3.64 -10.75 2.06
C ALA A 269 -3.13 -11.25 3.43
N SER A 270 -3.89 -11.04 4.50
CA SER A 270 -3.52 -11.52 5.84
C SER A 270 -3.54 -13.04 5.95
N ALA A 271 -4.57 -13.71 5.40
CA ALA A 271 -4.62 -15.17 5.37
C ALA A 271 -3.49 -15.76 4.51
N GLY A 272 -3.22 -15.17 3.35
CA GLY A 272 -2.14 -15.62 2.47
C GLY A 272 -0.76 -15.47 3.10
N LEU A 273 -0.46 -14.32 3.72
CA LEU A 273 0.82 -14.10 4.39
C LEU A 273 0.96 -15.04 5.59
N LEU A 274 -0.10 -15.26 6.36
CA LEU A 274 -0.08 -16.16 7.50
C LEU A 274 0.21 -17.60 7.06
N ARG A 275 -0.39 -18.08 5.97
CA ARG A 275 -0.06 -19.39 5.39
C ARG A 275 1.40 -19.46 4.96
N ALA A 276 1.89 -18.46 4.23
CA ALA A 276 3.30 -18.42 3.82
C ALA A 276 4.27 -18.45 5.02
N VAL A 277 3.95 -17.75 6.11
CA VAL A 277 4.79 -17.73 7.33
C VAL A 277 4.71 -19.05 8.11
N LEU A 278 3.52 -19.65 8.22
CA LEU A 278 3.32 -20.88 8.98
C LEU A 278 3.82 -22.11 8.24
N ASP A 279 3.56 -22.20 6.94
CA ASP A 279 3.82 -23.37 6.12
C ASP A 279 5.20 -23.27 5.45
N ASP A 280 5.45 -22.24 4.63
CA ASP A 280 6.74 -22.09 3.91
C ASP A 280 7.88 -21.68 4.85
N GLY A 281 7.59 -20.87 5.86
CA GLY A 281 8.57 -20.38 6.83
C GLY A 281 8.92 -21.38 7.94
N ASP A 282 8.17 -22.49 8.02
CA ASP A 282 8.17 -23.50 9.09
C ASP A 282 8.28 -22.87 10.50
N LEU A 283 7.51 -21.81 10.74
CA LEU A 283 7.53 -21.10 12.02
C LEU A 283 7.21 -22.06 13.19
N ARG A 284 6.38 -23.08 12.93
CA ARG A 284 6.05 -24.11 13.91
C ARG A 284 7.26 -24.95 14.30
N ALA A 285 8.14 -25.33 13.37
CA ALA A 285 9.40 -25.97 13.75
C ALA A 285 10.30 -25.01 14.51
N ARG A 286 10.45 -23.76 14.06
CA ARG A 286 11.30 -22.76 14.74
C ARG A 286 10.91 -22.52 16.19
N LEU A 287 9.61 -22.41 16.48
CA LEU A 287 9.12 -22.25 17.86
C LEU A 287 9.36 -23.52 18.70
N ARG A 288 9.30 -24.70 18.10
CA ARG A 288 9.68 -25.97 18.76
C ARG A 288 11.18 -26.00 19.08
N SER A 289 12.03 -25.57 18.15
CA SER A 289 13.48 -25.42 18.36
C SER A 289 13.76 -24.41 19.48
N LEU A 290 13.06 -23.27 19.50
CA LEU A 290 13.22 -22.25 20.54
C LEU A 290 12.87 -22.82 21.92
N LYS A 291 11.75 -23.54 22.04
CA LYS A 291 11.37 -24.23 23.29
C LYS A 291 12.43 -25.24 23.72
N LYS A 292 13.04 -25.95 22.78
CA LYS A 292 14.01 -27.00 23.06
C LYS A 292 15.33 -26.44 23.59
N TYR A 293 15.89 -25.43 22.93
CA TYR A 293 17.20 -24.87 23.27
C TYR A 293 17.12 -23.79 24.36
N PHE A 294 16.16 -22.87 24.29
CA PHE A 294 16.08 -21.74 25.23
C PHE A 294 15.24 -22.03 26.48
N LEU A 295 14.17 -22.83 26.37
CA LEU A 295 13.34 -23.21 27.52
C LEU A 295 13.75 -24.56 28.12
N LEU A 296 14.89 -25.12 27.69
CA LEU A 296 15.52 -26.33 28.24
C LEU A 296 14.59 -27.55 28.31
N HIS A 297 13.60 -27.65 27.40
CA HIS A 297 12.67 -28.78 27.37
C HIS A 297 13.39 -30.13 27.13
N GLN A 298 14.57 -30.12 26.52
CA GLN A 298 15.44 -31.29 26.35
C GLN A 298 16.88 -30.89 26.69
N GLY A 299 17.19 -30.75 27.98
CA GLY A 299 18.47 -30.21 28.47
C GLY A 299 19.70 -31.13 28.36
N ASP A 300 19.58 -32.31 27.75
CA ASP A 300 20.68 -33.28 27.61
C ASP A 300 21.89 -32.69 26.86
N PHE A 301 21.63 -31.90 25.80
CA PHE A 301 22.69 -31.19 25.07
C PHE A 301 23.44 -30.16 25.95
N LEU A 302 22.75 -29.55 26.92
CA LEU A 302 23.33 -28.53 27.79
C LEU A 302 24.30 -29.17 28.79
N VAL A 303 23.97 -30.36 29.31
CA VAL A 303 24.86 -31.12 30.19
C VAL A 303 26.15 -31.45 29.45
N HIS A 304 26.05 -32.04 28.26
CA HIS A 304 27.22 -32.31 27.41
C HIS A 304 27.99 -31.05 27.03
N PHE A 305 27.31 -29.94 26.75
CA PHE A 305 27.96 -28.67 26.47
C PHE A 305 28.76 -28.15 27.67
N VAL A 306 28.19 -28.16 28.88
CA VAL A 306 28.86 -27.69 30.10
C VAL A 306 30.07 -28.56 30.44
N ASP A 307 29.98 -29.89 30.22
CA ASP A 307 31.10 -30.80 30.44
C ASP A 307 32.27 -30.53 29.48
N ILE A 308 31.98 -30.26 28.20
CA ILE A 308 32.99 -29.99 27.17
C ILE A 308 33.55 -28.57 27.30
N ALA A 309 32.69 -27.58 27.56
CA ALA A 309 33.05 -26.17 27.63
C ALA A 309 33.53 -25.74 29.02
N GLY A 310 33.47 -26.59 30.05
CA GLY A 310 33.78 -26.24 31.44
C GLY A 310 35.15 -25.58 31.63
N ALA A 311 36.19 -26.05 30.91
CA ALA A 311 37.53 -25.47 30.98
C ALA A 311 37.64 -24.08 30.31
N GLU A 312 36.82 -23.80 29.30
CA GLU A 312 36.74 -22.50 28.64
C GLU A 312 35.84 -21.52 29.41
N LEU A 313 34.74 -22.01 29.99
CA LEU A 313 33.83 -21.23 30.83
C LEU A 313 34.44 -20.82 32.18
N ALA A 314 35.46 -21.55 32.66
CA ALA A 314 36.20 -21.20 33.88
C ALA A 314 37.17 -20.02 33.69
N ARG A 315 37.44 -19.59 32.44
CA ARG A 315 38.29 -18.44 32.16
C ARG A 315 37.54 -17.12 32.35
N PRO A 316 38.22 -16.01 32.69
CA PRO A 316 37.58 -14.71 32.77
C PRO A 316 37.05 -14.31 31.38
N ALA A 317 35.87 -13.68 31.35
CA ALA A 317 35.16 -13.26 30.13
C ALA A 317 36.02 -12.66 28.99
N PRO A 318 37.05 -11.81 29.23
CA PRO A 318 37.90 -11.29 28.16
C PRO A 318 38.76 -12.35 27.45
N ASP A 319 39.08 -13.47 28.12
CA ASP A 319 39.97 -14.52 27.62
C ASP A 319 39.20 -15.70 26.98
N VAL A 320 37.86 -15.62 26.95
CA VAL A 320 36.99 -16.65 26.39
C VAL A 320 36.83 -16.45 24.87
N SER A 321 37.19 -17.46 24.09
CA SER A 321 37.00 -17.45 22.64
C SER A 321 35.58 -17.89 22.25
N VAL A 322 34.80 -16.96 21.69
CA VAL A 322 33.43 -17.23 21.21
C VAL A 322 33.42 -18.26 20.07
N GLU A 323 34.41 -18.25 19.18
CA GLU A 323 34.54 -19.22 18.09
C GLU A 323 34.78 -20.65 18.62
N ARG A 324 35.56 -20.77 19.70
CA ARG A 324 35.79 -22.06 20.36
C ARG A 324 34.53 -22.56 21.07
N LEU A 325 33.81 -21.68 21.76
CA LEU A 325 32.51 -22.02 22.36
C LEU A 325 31.47 -22.42 21.31
N GLN A 326 31.41 -21.73 20.18
CA GLN A 326 30.54 -22.07 19.05
C GLN A 326 30.86 -23.47 18.52
N SER A 327 32.15 -23.78 18.33
CA SER A 327 32.58 -25.12 17.87
C SER A 327 32.22 -26.21 18.88
N MET A 328 32.38 -25.95 20.18
CA MET A 328 32.00 -26.87 21.25
C MET A 328 30.49 -27.09 21.34
N LEU A 329 29.69 -26.03 21.11
CA LEU A 329 28.24 -26.12 21.01
C LEU A 329 27.81 -26.95 19.80
N GLU A 330 28.42 -26.73 18.63
CA GLU A 330 28.11 -27.52 17.44
C GLU A 330 28.44 -29.00 17.65
N LEU A 331 29.52 -29.31 18.36
CA LEU A 331 29.86 -30.69 18.73
C LEU A 331 28.80 -31.30 19.66
N SER A 332 28.36 -30.58 20.70
CA SER A 332 27.34 -31.08 21.63
C SER A 332 25.97 -31.24 20.98
N LEU A 333 25.63 -30.41 19.99
CA LEU A 333 24.40 -30.51 19.20
C LEU A 333 24.42 -31.70 18.22
N LYS A 334 25.61 -32.12 17.76
CA LYS A 334 25.80 -33.24 16.82
C LYS A 334 25.98 -34.60 17.49
N VAL A 335 26.03 -34.67 18.82
CA VAL A 335 26.16 -35.96 19.55
C VAL A 335 24.94 -36.84 19.23
N GLU A 336 25.23 -38.02 18.67
CA GLU A 336 24.24 -39.04 18.32
C GLU A 336 23.52 -39.55 19.58
N GLY A 337 22.21 -39.35 19.66
CA GLY A 337 21.36 -39.73 20.80
C GLY A 337 20.55 -38.57 21.38
N SER A 338 21.01 -37.33 21.18
CA SER A 338 20.21 -36.17 21.55
C SER A 338 19.07 -35.99 20.55
N ALA A 339 17.84 -35.83 21.04
CA ALA A 339 16.73 -35.41 20.20
C ALA A 339 17.07 -34.13 19.40
N ALA A 340 18.07 -33.33 19.82
CA ALA A 340 18.63 -32.16 19.13
C ALA A 340 19.19 -32.44 17.72
N ALA A 341 19.68 -33.65 17.46
CA ALA A 341 20.18 -34.04 16.14
C ALA A 341 19.07 -34.14 15.07
N SER A 342 17.81 -34.26 15.49
CA SER A 342 16.64 -34.34 14.60
C SER A 342 16.03 -32.99 14.21
N ASP A 343 16.56 -31.88 14.73
CA ASP A 343 15.99 -30.54 14.51
C ASP A 343 16.54 -29.91 13.20
N PRO A 344 15.68 -29.58 12.21
CA PRO A 344 16.09 -28.93 10.96
C PRO A 344 16.69 -27.53 11.13
N HIS A 345 16.60 -26.93 12.32
CA HIS A 345 17.06 -25.57 12.59
C HIS A 345 18.19 -25.49 13.63
N ALA A 346 18.79 -26.62 14.00
CA ALA A 346 19.91 -26.67 14.94
C ALA A 346 21.10 -25.80 14.50
N ASP A 347 21.38 -25.72 13.20
CA ASP A 347 22.50 -24.96 12.61
C ASP A 347 22.39 -23.43 12.80
N ARG A 348 21.24 -22.93 13.25
CA ARG A 348 21.03 -21.49 13.52
C ARG A 348 21.32 -21.08 14.95
N VAL A 349 21.63 -22.02 15.84
CA VAL A 349 21.95 -21.72 17.24
C VAL A 349 23.40 -21.24 17.31
N THR A 350 23.59 -20.03 17.85
CA THR A 350 24.90 -19.41 17.98
C THR A 350 25.19 -19.02 19.43
N CYS A 351 26.44 -19.17 19.85
CA CYS A 351 26.97 -18.63 21.09
C CYS A 351 27.36 -17.16 20.92
N ALA A 352 26.94 -16.32 21.85
CA ALA A 352 27.41 -14.94 21.97
C ALA A 352 27.71 -14.65 23.45
N LEU A 353 28.78 -13.89 23.71
CA LEU A 353 29.10 -13.39 25.04
C LEU A 353 28.55 -11.97 25.19
N GLU A 354 27.62 -11.79 26.11
CA GLU A 354 27.15 -10.46 26.47
C GLU A 354 28.10 -9.77 27.46
N ARG A 355 28.26 -8.46 27.32
CA ARG A 355 29.18 -7.68 28.16
C ARG A 355 28.64 -7.42 29.56
N ARG A 356 27.37 -7.72 29.80
CA ARG A 356 26.68 -7.55 31.07
C ARG A 356 26.33 -8.91 31.65
N GLY A 357 26.63 -9.08 32.94
CA GLY A 357 26.17 -10.25 33.69
C GLY A 357 24.64 -10.29 33.75
N ILE A 358 24.10 -11.50 33.80
CA ILE A 358 22.65 -11.73 33.99
C ILE A 358 22.23 -11.31 35.41
N PHE A 359 23.16 -11.38 36.37
CA PHE A 359 23.02 -10.86 37.71
C PHE A 359 23.83 -9.57 37.82
N ALA A 360 23.18 -8.53 38.36
CA ALA A 360 23.75 -7.20 38.55
C ALA A 360 24.89 -7.19 39.58
#